data_AF-A0A031LTD6-F1
#
_entry.id   AF-A0A031LTD6-F1
#
_cell.length_a   1.000
_cell.length_b   1.000
_cell.length_c   1.000
_cell.angle_alpha   90.00
_cell.angle_beta   90.00
_cell.angle_gamma   90.00
#
_symmetry.space_group_name_H-M   'P 1'
#
loop_
_entity.id
_entity.type
_entity.pdbx_description
1 polymer ?
#
loop_
_entity_poly.entity_id
_entity_poly.type
_entity_poly.pdbx_seq_one_letter_code
_entity_poly.pdbx_strand_id
1 'polypeptide(L)'
;MSNRIYSFSGDENWADYENPAEALEEMLDDDSLEVGNTFLTGIKRTPSPTQFILDADEVLENYDCRIYDNYLSDYTGGNTGSKDVSDEAKNELNNFLNKWAEKYLVITFYEVDCEEEIPVTQEMIDAFHSNEPIPLPEFKFKEAEQ
;
A
#
# COMPACT_ATOMS: atom_id res chain seq x y z
N MET A 1 -13.59 -12.63 -0.79
CA MET A 1 -13.87 -11.84 0.43
C MET A 1 -13.50 -10.43 0.04
N SER A 2 -14.40 -9.46 0.20
CA SER A 2 -14.09 -8.08 -0.20
C SER A 2 -13.01 -7.56 0.74
N ASN A 3 -11.89 -7.09 0.19
CA ASN A 3 -10.83 -6.43 0.98
C ASN A 3 -11.21 -4.97 1.30
N ARG A 4 -12.48 -4.61 1.16
CA ARG A 4 -12.99 -3.26 1.40
C ARG A 4 -13.01 -2.99 2.89
N ILE A 5 -12.39 -1.89 3.29
CA ILE A 5 -12.33 -1.41 4.66
C ILE A 5 -12.97 -0.02 4.77
N TYR A 6 -13.28 0.38 5.99
CA TYR A 6 -13.91 1.65 6.33
C TYR A 6 -13.16 2.32 7.49
N SER A 7 -13.14 3.64 7.49
CA SER A 7 -12.52 4.42 8.55
C SER A 7 -13.24 5.76 8.72
N PHE A 8 -13.38 6.24 9.95
CA PHE A 8 -13.79 7.63 10.18
C PHE A 8 -12.62 8.59 9.92
N SER A 9 -11.44 8.29 10.48
CA SER A 9 -10.24 9.11 10.33
C SER A 9 -9.36 8.70 9.14
N GLY A 10 -8.72 9.68 8.48
CA GLY A 10 -7.83 9.49 7.34
C GLY A 10 -6.34 9.65 7.64
N ASP A 11 -5.54 9.60 6.57
CA ASP A 11 -4.09 9.88 6.37
C ASP A 11 -3.08 9.39 7.41
N GLU A 12 -3.31 9.62 8.70
CA GLU A 12 -2.41 9.24 9.80
C GLU A 12 -3.01 8.17 10.73
N ASN A 13 -4.32 7.91 10.66
CA ASN A 13 -5.01 6.97 11.54
C ASN A 13 -6.15 6.22 10.81
N TRP A 14 -5.80 5.51 9.74
CA TRP A 14 -6.75 4.68 9.02
C TRP A 14 -7.13 3.44 9.84
N ALA A 15 -8.39 3.35 10.27
CA ALA A 15 -8.95 2.12 10.81
C ALA A 15 -9.22 1.12 9.69
N ASP A 16 -9.10 -0.18 9.97
CA ASP A 16 -9.32 -1.25 9.01
C ASP A 16 -10.66 -1.99 9.24
N TYR A 17 -11.70 -1.25 9.60
CA TYR A 17 -13.02 -1.81 9.89
C TYR A 17 -13.57 -2.58 8.68
N GLU A 18 -14.05 -3.79 8.92
CA GLU A 18 -14.67 -4.63 7.88
C GLU A 18 -16.11 -4.20 7.59
N ASN A 19 -16.72 -3.44 8.50
CA ASN A 19 -18.11 -3.03 8.44
C ASN A 19 -18.23 -1.49 8.53
N PRO A 20 -19.00 -0.83 7.64
CA PRO A 20 -19.27 0.60 7.75
C PRO A 20 -19.90 1.01 9.10
N ALA A 21 -20.59 0.09 9.78
CA ALA A 21 -21.20 0.37 11.09
C ALA A 21 -20.17 0.75 12.15
N GLU A 22 -18.98 0.16 12.12
CA GLU A 22 -17.91 0.49 13.08
C GLU A 22 -17.37 1.90 12.84
N ALA A 23 -17.26 2.33 11.58
CA ALA A 23 -16.90 3.71 11.25
C ALA A 23 -17.99 4.70 11.71
N LEU A 24 -19.28 4.35 11.57
CA LEU A 24 -20.38 5.19 12.06
C LEU A 24 -20.47 5.21 13.60
N GLU A 25 -20.10 4.11 14.28
CA GLU A 25 -20.00 4.05 15.73
C GLU A 25 -18.88 4.97 16.25
N GLU A 26 -17.72 4.96 15.59
CA GLU A 26 -16.63 5.90 15.92
C GLU A 26 -17.06 7.36 15.69
N MET A 27 -17.80 7.65 14.60
CA MET A 27 -18.39 8.97 14.38
C MET A 27 -19.39 9.35 15.47
N LEU A 28 -20.18 8.39 15.97
CA LEU A 28 -21.12 8.65 17.07
C LEU A 28 -20.36 8.98 18.36
N ASP A 29 -19.30 8.24 18.66
CA ASP A 29 -18.48 8.43 19.85
C ASP A 29 -17.70 9.77 19.84
N ASP A 30 -17.40 10.30 18.63
CA ASP A 30 -16.77 11.61 18.42
C ASP A 30 -17.78 12.77 18.30
N ASP A 31 -19.08 12.54 18.52
CA ASP A 31 -20.17 13.52 18.31
C ASP A 31 -20.20 14.10 16.87
N SER A 32 -19.71 13.34 15.87
CA SER A 32 -19.59 13.74 14.48
C SER A 32 -20.54 12.99 13.52
N LEU A 33 -21.40 12.12 14.04
CA LEU A 33 -22.42 11.41 13.25
C LEU A 33 -23.56 12.35 12.83
N GLU A 34 -23.37 13.08 11.73
CA GLU A 34 -24.36 13.99 11.16
C GLU A 34 -24.48 13.82 9.63
N VAL A 35 -25.67 14.11 9.09
CA VAL A 35 -25.91 14.07 7.63
C VAL A 35 -25.01 15.08 6.92
N GLY A 36 -24.27 14.61 5.92
CA GLY A 36 -23.34 15.41 5.14
C GLY A 36 -21.89 15.34 5.60
N ASN A 37 -21.61 14.82 6.80
CA ASN A 37 -20.25 14.43 7.18
C ASN A 37 -19.80 13.22 6.37
N THR A 38 -18.51 12.95 6.34
CA THR A 38 -17.93 11.88 5.52
C THR A 38 -17.17 10.87 6.37
N PHE A 39 -17.23 9.62 5.94
CA PHE A 39 -16.30 8.58 6.34
C PHE A 39 -15.61 8.02 5.10
N LEU A 40 -14.52 7.30 5.30
CA LEU A 40 -13.65 6.79 4.25
C LEU A 40 -13.94 5.32 3.96
N THR A 41 -13.71 4.92 2.72
CA THR A 41 -13.66 3.52 2.30
C THR A 41 -12.51 3.31 1.33
N GLY A 42 -11.96 2.09 1.30
CA GLY A 42 -10.85 1.75 0.40
C GLY A 42 -10.60 0.26 0.39
N ILE A 43 -9.62 -0.18 -0.40
CA ILE A 43 -9.21 -1.58 -0.49
C ILE A 43 -7.95 -1.77 0.34
N LYS A 44 -8.03 -2.60 1.37
CA LYS A 44 -6.87 -3.04 2.14
C LYS A 44 -6.00 -3.95 1.28
N ARG A 45 -4.76 -3.56 1.07
CA ARG A 45 -3.77 -4.35 0.35
C ARG A 45 -2.54 -4.57 1.21
N THR A 46 -2.01 -5.79 1.19
CA THR A 46 -0.69 -6.07 1.75
C THR A 46 0.35 -5.86 0.64
N PRO A 47 1.27 -4.90 0.77
CA PRO A 47 2.31 -4.74 -0.23
C PRO A 47 3.27 -5.94 -0.20
N SER A 48 3.99 -6.15 -1.30
CA SER A 48 5.01 -7.18 -1.43
C SER A 48 6.37 -6.64 -0.95
N PRO A 49 7.18 -7.43 -0.22
CA PRO A 49 8.54 -7.02 0.14
C PRO A 49 9.41 -6.66 -1.07
N THR A 50 9.13 -7.27 -2.23
CA THR A 50 9.83 -6.99 -3.49
C THR A 50 9.64 -5.55 -3.98
N GLN A 51 8.65 -4.81 -3.48
CA GLN A 51 8.45 -3.39 -3.80
C GLN A 51 9.43 -2.45 -3.08
N PHE A 52 10.14 -2.93 -2.05
CA PHE A 52 10.99 -2.10 -1.19
C PHE A 52 12.46 -2.51 -1.15
N ILE A 53 12.81 -3.64 -1.76
CA ILE A 53 14.21 -4.04 -1.90
C ILE A 53 14.83 -3.32 -3.10
N LEU A 54 16.16 -3.17 -3.07
CA LEU A 54 16.90 -2.66 -4.21
C LEU A 54 16.77 -3.61 -5.41
N ASP A 55 16.63 -3.04 -6.59
CA ASP A 55 16.76 -3.80 -7.84
C ASP A 55 18.23 -3.99 -8.26
N ALA A 56 18.44 -4.76 -9.32
CA ALA A 56 19.77 -5.06 -9.85
C ALA A 56 20.53 -3.82 -10.30
N ASP A 57 19.84 -2.82 -10.87
CA ASP A 57 20.47 -1.59 -11.31
C ASP A 57 20.92 -0.77 -10.09
N GLU A 58 20.07 -0.60 -9.09
CA GLU A 58 20.39 0.09 -7.84
C GLU A 58 21.54 -0.60 -7.07
N VAL A 59 21.58 -1.94 -7.06
CA VAL A 59 22.69 -2.69 -6.45
C VAL A 59 24.01 -2.44 -7.18
N LEU A 60 23.98 -2.43 -8.52
CA LEU A 60 25.17 -2.20 -9.34
C LEU A 60 25.64 -0.73 -9.29
N GLU A 61 24.72 0.22 -9.23
CA GLU A 61 25.02 1.63 -9.00
C GLU A 61 25.68 1.84 -7.64
N ASN A 62 25.14 1.22 -6.58
CA ASN A 62 25.77 1.25 -5.26
C ASN A 62 27.17 0.63 -5.26
N TYR A 63 27.38 -0.43 -6.04
CA TYR A 63 28.69 -1.05 -6.23
C TYR A 63 29.67 -0.07 -6.93
N ASP A 64 29.23 0.63 -7.97
CA ASP A 64 30.04 1.64 -8.65
C ASP A 64 30.39 2.81 -7.72
N CYS A 65 29.40 3.33 -6.98
CA CYS A 65 29.62 4.40 -5.99
C CYS A 65 30.68 3.99 -4.97
N ARG A 66 30.59 2.76 -4.43
CA ARG A 66 31.57 2.25 -3.47
C ARG A 66 32.97 2.16 -4.06
N ILE A 67 33.11 1.80 -5.34
CA ILE A 67 34.42 1.79 -5.99
C ILE A 67 34.99 3.21 -6.06
N TYR A 68 34.20 4.18 -6.53
CA TYR A 68 34.64 5.57 -6.66
C TYR A 68 34.95 6.24 -5.31
N ASP A 69 34.20 5.89 -4.25
CA ASP A 69 34.43 6.42 -2.92
C ASP A 69 35.71 5.86 -2.27
N ASN A 70 36.09 4.62 -2.60
CA ASN A 70 37.21 3.93 -1.95
C ASN A 70 38.50 3.91 -2.77
N TYR A 71 38.44 4.16 -4.07
CA TYR A 71 39.58 4.15 -4.96
C TYR A 71 39.59 5.39 -5.85
N LEU A 72 40.78 5.96 -6.06
CA LEU A 72 40.94 7.08 -6.99
C LEU A 72 40.51 6.61 -8.40
N SER A 73 39.72 7.45 -9.09
CA SER A 73 39.14 7.18 -10.41
C SER A 73 40.13 6.62 -11.44
N ASP A 74 41.40 6.99 -11.31
CA ASP A 74 42.46 6.61 -12.23
C ASP A 74 42.81 5.11 -12.16
N TYR A 75 42.35 4.40 -11.11
CA TYR A 75 42.56 2.96 -10.91
C TYR A 75 41.28 2.12 -11.07
N THR A 76 40.16 2.73 -11.44
CA THR A 76 38.87 2.03 -11.57
C THR A 76 38.57 1.59 -13.02
N GLY A 77 39.49 1.87 -13.95
CA GLY A 77 39.39 1.44 -15.35
C GLY A 77 39.46 -0.08 -15.48
N GLY A 78 38.37 -0.69 -15.94
CA GLY A 78 38.20 -2.14 -16.04
C GLY A 78 37.09 -2.71 -15.14
N ASN A 79 36.44 -1.87 -14.35
CA ASN A 79 35.19 -2.24 -13.69
C ASN A 79 34.06 -2.40 -14.70
N THR A 80 33.42 -3.56 -14.72
CA THR A 80 32.19 -3.79 -15.50
C THR A 80 31.05 -2.89 -15.00
N GLY A 81 30.91 -2.78 -13.68
CA GLY A 81 29.96 -1.88 -13.04
C GLY A 81 28.51 -2.04 -13.47
N SER A 82 27.73 -0.98 -13.30
CA SER A 82 26.34 -0.87 -13.77
C SER A 82 26.19 -0.83 -15.30
N LYS A 83 27.26 -0.46 -16.02
CA LYS A 83 27.22 -0.16 -17.45
C LYS A 83 27.51 -1.36 -18.37
N ASP A 84 28.37 -2.29 -17.94
CA ASP A 84 28.83 -3.36 -18.82
C ASP A 84 28.26 -4.75 -18.43
N VAL A 85 27.43 -4.84 -17.38
CA VAL A 85 26.73 -6.08 -17.02
C VAL A 85 25.57 -6.33 -17.98
N SER A 86 25.47 -7.55 -18.51
CA SER A 86 24.42 -7.93 -19.44
C SER A 86 23.02 -7.95 -18.79
N ASP A 87 21.99 -7.71 -19.60
CA ASP A 87 20.59 -7.79 -19.14
C ASP A 87 20.25 -9.17 -18.56
N GLU A 88 20.83 -10.25 -19.10
CA GLU A 88 20.67 -11.61 -18.56
C GLU A 88 21.18 -11.71 -17.11
N ALA A 89 22.36 -11.17 -16.84
CA ALA A 89 22.92 -11.15 -15.49
C ALA A 89 22.15 -10.22 -14.54
N LYS A 90 21.66 -9.07 -15.03
CA LYS A 90 20.77 -8.19 -14.25
C LYS A 90 19.47 -8.88 -13.89
N ASN A 91 18.87 -9.60 -14.84
CA ASN A 91 17.67 -10.39 -14.61
C ASN A 91 17.90 -11.53 -13.63
N GLU A 92 19.05 -12.21 -13.68
CA GLU A 92 19.44 -13.23 -12.70
C GLU A 92 19.52 -12.62 -11.28
N LEU A 93 20.20 -11.48 -11.14
CA LEU A 93 20.33 -10.79 -9.86
C LEU A 93 18.97 -10.33 -9.33
N ASN A 94 18.12 -9.72 -10.16
CA ASN A 94 16.77 -9.33 -9.79
C ASN A 94 15.93 -10.52 -9.29
N ASN A 95 15.98 -11.63 -10.02
CA ASN A 95 15.28 -12.85 -9.62
C ASN A 95 15.79 -13.41 -8.29
N PHE A 96 17.10 -13.34 -8.04
CA PHE A 96 17.69 -13.74 -6.77
C PHE A 96 17.21 -12.84 -5.63
N LEU A 97 17.27 -11.51 -5.80
CA LEU A 97 16.85 -10.52 -4.80
C LEU A 97 15.38 -10.68 -4.45
N ASN A 98 14.51 -10.80 -5.45
CA ASN A 98 13.07 -10.99 -5.26
C ASN A 98 12.77 -12.29 -4.50
N LYS A 99 13.35 -13.42 -4.90
CA LYS A 99 13.16 -14.70 -4.21
C LYS A 99 13.67 -14.67 -2.78
N TRP A 100 14.77 -13.97 -2.53
CA TRP A 100 15.30 -13.82 -1.19
C TRP A 100 14.35 -12.98 -0.33
N ALA A 101 13.85 -11.86 -0.85
CA ALA A 101 12.92 -10.99 -0.17
C ALA A 101 11.59 -11.70 0.16
N GLU A 102 11.00 -12.39 -0.81
CA GLU A 102 9.78 -13.18 -0.62
C GLU A 102 9.95 -14.26 0.47
N LYS A 103 11.15 -14.82 0.61
CA LYS A 103 11.42 -15.89 1.56
C LYS A 103 11.68 -15.41 2.98
N TYR A 104 12.35 -14.26 3.14
CA TYR A 104 12.92 -13.85 4.42
C TYR A 104 12.39 -12.51 4.94
N LEU A 105 11.73 -11.72 4.11
CA LEU A 105 11.11 -10.46 4.53
C LEU A 105 9.60 -10.65 4.68
N VAL A 106 9.06 -10.02 5.71
CA VAL A 106 7.62 -10.02 5.99
C VAL A 106 7.19 -8.58 6.17
N ILE A 107 6.11 -8.21 5.48
CA ILE A 107 5.42 -6.94 5.69
C ILE A 107 4.27 -7.18 6.65
N THR A 108 4.21 -6.36 7.71
CA THR A 108 3.16 -6.44 8.73
C THR A 108 2.19 -5.27 8.67
N PHE A 109 2.47 -4.27 7.84
CA PHE A 109 1.57 -3.14 7.60
C PHE A 109 0.76 -3.37 6.31
N TYR A 110 -0.27 -2.56 6.09
CA TYR A 110 -1.05 -2.55 4.87
C TYR A 110 -0.99 -1.17 4.22
N GLU A 111 -1.35 -1.12 2.95
CA GLU A 111 -1.68 0.11 2.23
C GLU A 111 -3.19 0.12 1.96
N VAL A 112 -3.75 1.30 1.81
CA VAL A 112 -5.12 1.48 1.35
C VAL A 112 -5.06 1.95 -0.09
N ASP A 113 -5.65 1.18 -0.98
CA ASP A 113 -5.78 1.53 -2.40
C ASP A 113 -7.20 2.01 -2.66
N CYS A 114 -7.38 2.85 -3.69
CA CYS A 114 -8.68 3.30 -4.17
C CYS A 114 -9.55 3.94 -3.08
N GLU A 115 -8.97 4.87 -2.32
CA GLU A 115 -9.68 5.61 -1.27
C GLU A 115 -10.85 6.45 -1.84
N GLU A 116 -12.01 6.35 -1.20
CA GLU A 116 -13.22 7.11 -1.51
C GLU A 116 -13.87 7.66 -0.23
N GLU A 117 -14.34 8.90 -0.30
CA GLU A 117 -15.18 9.49 0.73
C GLU A 117 -16.66 9.13 0.49
N ILE A 118 -17.33 8.67 1.55
CA ILE A 118 -18.76 8.38 1.57
C ILE A 118 -19.46 9.43 2.43
N PRO A 119 -20.35 10.27 1.86
CA PRO A 119 -21.16 11.17 2.66
C PRO A 119 -22.24 10.39 3.42
N VAL A 120 -22.33 10.64 4.73
CA VAL A 120 -23.35 10.10 5.62
C VAL A 120 -24.70 10.66 5.20
N THR A 121 -25.65 9.76 4.91
CA THR A 121 -27.04 10.09 4.62
C THR A 121 -27.95 9.75 5.80
N GLN A 122 -29.15 10.33 5.83
CA GLN A 122 -30.13 10.00 6.87
C GLN A 122 -30.49 8.51 6.86
N GLU A 123 -30.57 7.89 5.67
CA GLU A 123 -30.85 6.45 5.53
C GLU A 123 -29.76 5.58 6.18
N MET A 124 -28.49 6.00 6.13
CA MET A 124 -27.39 5.31 6.81
C MET A 124 -27.51 5.39 8.33
N ILE A 125 -27.85 6.56 8.86
CA ILE A 125 -28.05 6.78 10.30
C ILE A 125 -29.25 5.98 10.80
N ASP A 126 -30.36 5.99 10.06
CA ASP A 126 -31.57 5.25 10.42
C ASP A 126 -31.32 3.73 10.41
N ALA A 127 -30.58 3.23 9.41
CA ALA A 127 -30.17 1.83 9.32
C ALA A 127 -29.22 1.45 10.47
N PHE A 128 -28.25 2.32 10.80
CA PHE A 128 -27.33 2.12 11.92
C PHE A 128 -28.08 1.99 13.26
N HIS A 129 -29.01 2.90 13.57
CA HIS A 129 -29.81 2.83 14.79
C HIS A 129 -30.79 1.65 14.82
N SER A 130 -31.24 1.18 13.66
CA SER A 130 -32.13 0.03 13.54
C SER A 130 -31.39 -1.31 13.46
N ASN A 131 -30.04 -1.28 13.47
CA ASN A 131 -29.18 -2.45 13.28
C ASN A 131 -29.48 -3.20 11.97
N GLU A 132 -29.85 -2.44 10.93
CA GLU A 132 -30.12 -2.90 9.58
C GLU A 132 -28.89 -2.71 8.67
N PRO A 133 -28.81 -3.39 7.51
CA PRO A 133 -27.72 -3.19 6.56
C PRO A 133 -27.61 -1.73 6.10
N ILE A 134 -26.44 -1.10 6.32
CA ILE A 134 -26.21 0.28 5.94
C ILE A 134 -26.23 0.42 4.41
N PRO A 135 -27.11 1.27 3.84
CA PRO A 135 -27.16 1.48 2.40
C PRO A 135 -25.93 2.25 1.94
N LEU A 136 -24.96 1.55 1.36
CA LEU A 136 -23.74 2.14 0.82
C LEU A 136 -23.88 2.49 -0.67
N PRO A 137 -23.25 3.58 -1.14
CA PRO A 137 -23.10 3.81 -2.57
C PRO A 137 -22.29 2.68 -3.23
N GLU A 138 -22.52 2.46 -4.53
CA GLU A 138 -21.72 1.53 -5.32
C GLU A 138 -20.25 1.99 -5.27
N PHE A 139 -19.37 1.09 -4.86
CA PHE A 139 -17.93 1.36 -4.83
C PHE A 139 -17.44 1.54 -6.26
N LYS A 140 -16.83 2.69 -6.58
CA LYS A 140 -16.53 3.00 -7.99
C LYS A 140 -15.41 2.12 -8.53
N PHE A 141 -14.52 1.67 -7.66
CA PHE A 141 -13.55 0.64 -7.99
C PHE A 141 -14.15 -0.76 -7.93
N LYS A 142 -14.46 -1.30 -9.11
CA LYS A 142 -14.74 -2.73 -9.25
C LYS A 142 -13.39 -3.43 -9.23
N GLU A 143 -13.16 -4.32 -8.26
CA GLU A 143 -12.02 -5.25 -8.29
C GLU A 143 -11.94 -5.80 -9.72
N ALA A 144 -10.87 -5.45 -10.44
CA ALA A 144 -10.57 -6.14 -11.67
C ALA A 144 -10.30 -7.59 -11.25
N GLU A 145 -11.20 -8.51 -11.61
CA GLU A 145 -10.96 -9.95 -11.46
C GLU A 145 -9.57 -10.24 -12.04
N GLN A 146 -8.59 -10.49 -11.17
CA GLN A 146 -7.28 -11.00 -11.54
C GLN A 146 -7.37 -12.51 -11.76
#